data_AF-A0A6P6DEA2-F1
#
_entry.id   AF-A0A6P6DEA2-F1
#
_cell.length_a   1.000
_cell.length_b   1.000
_cell.length_c   1.000
_cell.angle_alpha   90.00
_cell.angle_beta   90.00
_cell.angle_gamma   90.00
#
_symmetry.space_group_name_H-M   'P 1'
#
loop_
_entity.id
_entity.type
_entity.pdbx_description
1 polymer ?
#
loop_
_entity_poly.entity_id
_entity_poly.type
_entity_poly.pdbx_seq_one_letter_code
_entity_poly.pdbx_strand_id
1 'polypeptide(L)'
;MSVLRPLSKLPGLNIATILLVGSEDALLQQLADSVLKEDCASELRVHLAKSLPLPSNVNRPRIDLVVFVINLHSKYSLQVVEESLRYMDASFFLGKVCFLATGEHAL
;
A
#
# COMPACT_ATOMS: atom_id res chain seq x y z
N MET A 1 13.55 -1.52 -14.29
CA MET A 1 12.40 -1.48 -13.36
C MET A 1 12.93 -1.46 -11.93
N SER A 2 12.41 -0.61 -11.04
CA SER A 2 13.03 -0.33 -9.74
C SER A 2 12.28 -1.01 -8.59
N VAL A 3 13.03 -1.70 -7.72
CA VAL A 3 12.52 -2.31 -6.49
C VAL A 3 12.08 -1.22 -5.51
N LEU A 4 10.90 -1.37 -4.91
CA LEU A 4 10.42 -0.45 -3.88
C LEU A 4 11.25 -0.64 -2.60
N ARG A 5 11.97 0.40 -2.16
CA ARG A 5 12.87 0.39 -0.98
C ARG A 5 12.39 1.34 0.13
N PRO A 6 12.33 0.89 1.41
CA PRO A 6 11.71 1.64 2.50
C PRO A 6 12.57 2.80 3.03
N LEU A 7 13.89 2.75 2.81
CA LEU A 7 14.86 3.72 3.36
C LEU A 7 15.50 4.59 2.27
N SER A 8 14.82 4.74 1.12
CA SER A 8 15.33 5.56 0.01
C SER A 8 15.29 7.07 0.27
N LYS A 9 14.53 7.51 1.28
CA LYS A 9 14.37 8.91 1.69
C LYS A 9 14.33 9.03 3.21
N LEU A 10 14.71 10.19 3.74
CA LEU A 10 14.64 10.49 5.18
C LEU A 10 13.17 10.62 5.66
N PRO A 11 12.87 10.26 6.92
CA PRO A 11 11.56 10.52 7.52
C PRO A 11 11.26 12.02 7.58
N GLY A 12 10.01 12.39 7.28
CA GLY A 12 9.49 13.73 7.57
C GLY A 12 9.06 13.83 9.03
N LEU A 13 9.08 15.03 9.59
CA LEU A 13 8.62 15.26 10.96
C LEU A 13 7.10 15.05 11.03
N ASN A 14 6.66 14.15 11.92
CA ASN A 14 5.24 13.90 12.22
C ASN A 14 4.36 13.58 10.98
N ILE A 15 4.94 12.98 9.94
CA ILE A 15 4.25 12.55 8.73
C ILE A 15 4.36 11.04 8.59
N ALA A 16 3.25 10.37 8.29
CA ALA A 16 3.22 8.95 7.94
C ALA A 16 2.59 8.76 6.56
N THR A 17 3.25 7.99 5.70
CA THR A 17 2.78 7.74 4.33
C THR A 17 2.44 6.26 4.12
N ILE A 18 1.17 5.97 3.84
CA ILE A 18 0.64 4.64 3.54
C ILE A 18 0.48 4.49 2.02
N LEU A 19 0.96 3.37 1.46
CA LEU A 19 0.68 2.97 0.09
C LEU A 19 -0.33 1.81 0.11
N LEU A 20 -1.52 2.03 -0.43
CA LEU A 20 -2.51 0.98 -0.67
C LEU A 20 -2.32 0.41 -2.08
N VAL A 21 -2.19 -0.92 -2.19
CA VAL A 21 -1.99 -1.63 -3.46
C VAL A 21 -3.11 -2.64 -3.65
N GLY A 22 -3.84 -2.56 -4.75
CA GLY A 22 -4.93 -3.48 -5.07
C GLY A 22 -5.60 -3.16 -6.41
N SER A 23 -6.37 -4.10 -6.96
CA SER A 23 -7.00 -3.93 -8.28
C SER A 23 -8.27 -3.06 -8.28
N GLU A 24 -8.93 -2.91 -7.12
CA GLU A 24 -10.24 -2.29 -6.98
C GLU A 24 -10.17 -0.84 -6.49
N ASP A 25 -10.14 0.12 -7.42
CA ASP A 25 -9.99 1.56 -7.12
C ASP A 25 -11.02 2.08 -6.10
N ALA A 26 -12.29 1.66 -6.22
CA ALA A 26 -13.35 2.12 -5.33
C ALA A 26 -13.12 1.68 -3.87
N LEU A 27 -12.72 0.42 -3.65
CA LEU A 27 -12.41 -0.10 -2.32
C LEU A 27 -11.18 0.58 -1.73
N LEU A 28 -10.14 0.77 -2.55
CA LEU A 28 -8.93 1.48 -2.14
C LEU A 28 -9.23 2.93 -1.72
N GLN A 29 -10.07 3.63 -2.48
CA GLN A 29 -10.46 5.01 -2.17
C GLN A 29 -11.31 5.06 -0.89
N GLN A 30 -12.30 4.19 -0.74
CA GLN A 30 -13.13 4.13 0.48
C GLN A 30 -12.29 3.83 1.73
N LEU A 31 -11.32 2.93 1.62
CA LEU A 31 -10.37 2.67 2.70
C LEU A 31 -9.53 3.91 3.01
N ALA A 32 -8.96 4.56 1.99
CA ALA A 32 -8.18 5.79 2.16
C ALA A 32 -8.98 6.89 2.86
N ASP A 33 -10.22 7.13 2.43
CA ASP A 33 -11.11 8.14 3.02
C ASP A 33 -11.44 7.79 4.48
N SER A 34 -11.62 6.50 4.80
CA SER A 34 -11.88 6.04 6.17
C SER A 34 -10.66 6.25 7.07
N VAL A 35 -9.45 5.97 6.56
CA VAL A 35 -8.21 6.17 7.33
C VAL A 35 -7.94 7.66 7.55
N LEU A 36 -8.20 8.51 6.55
CA LEU A 36 -8.01 9.96 6.64
C LEU A 36 -9.07 10.67 7.49
N LYS A 37 -10.21 10.03 7.78
CA LYS A 37 -11.29 10.59 8.60
C LYS A 37 -10.98 10.55 10.10
N GLU A 38 -10.15 9.60 10.54
CA GLU A 38 -9.75 9.48 11.95
C GLU A 38 -8.81 10.60 12.35
N ASP A 39 -9.07 11.22 13.50
CA ASP A 39 -8.20 12.28 14.03
C ASP A 39 -6.87 11.66 14.51
N CYS A 40 -5.78 12.04 13.86
CA CYS A 40 -4.45 11.50 14.11
C CYS A 40 -3.52 12.63 14.55
N ALA A 41 -2.69 12.35 15.56
CA ALA A 41 -1.65 13.29 16.01
C ALA A 41 -0.59 13.57 14.93
N SER A 42 -0.46 12.69 13.93
CA SER A 42 0.47 12.79 12.80
C SER A 42 -0.28 13.10 11.50
N GLU A 43 0.38 13.85 10.60
CA GLU A 43 -0.13 14.08 9.25
C GLU A 43 -0.07 12.77 8.46
N LEU A 44 -1.23 12.23 8.11
CA LEU A 44 -1.33 11.00 7.34
C LEU A 44 -1.48 11.30 5.85
N ARG A 45 -0.69 10.62 5.02
CA ARG A 45 -0.78 10.66 3.57
C ARG A 45 -1.06 9.26 3.03
N VAL A 46 -2.03 9.14 2.14
CA VAL A 46 -2.38 7.87 1.51
C VAL A 46 -2.15 7.96 0.00
N HIS A 47 -1.41 7.01 -0.55
CA HIS A 47 -1.23 6.84 -1.99
C HIS A 47 -1.86 5.53 -2.44
N LEU A 48 -2.44 5.53 -3.64
CA LEU A 48 -3.07 4.35 -4.24
C LEU A 48 -2.22 3.87 -5.41
N ALA A 49 -2.15 2.55 -5.58
CA ALA A 49 -1.55 1.91 -6.74
C ALA A 49 -2.31 0.65 -7.14
N LYS A 50 -2.45 0.43 -8.45
CA LYS A 50 -3.08 -0.79 -8.96
C LYS A 50 -2.19 -2.02 -8.83
N SER A 51 -0.89 -1.82 -8.98
CA SER A 51 0.13 -2.87 -8.92
C SER A 51 1.52 -2.27 -8.71
N LEU A 52 2.50 -3.12 -8.44
CA LEU A 52 3.92 -2.78 -8.46
C LEU A 52 4.59 -3.40 -9.71
N PRO A 53 5.67 -2.79 -10.23
CA PRO A 53 6.36 -1.61 -9.71
C PRO A 53 5.68 -0.29 -10.10
N LEU A 54 5.69 0.73 -9.21
CA LEU A 54 5.19 2.06 -9.61
C LEU A 54 6.09 2.66 -10.72
N PRO A 55 5.53 3.46 -11.63
CA PRO A 55 6.28 4.11 -12.69
C PRO A 55 7.47 4.91 -12.16
N SER A 56 8.55 4.95 -12.94
CA SER A 56 9.77 5.68 -12.64
C SER A 56 9.52 7.18 -12.79
N ASN A 57 8.97 7.83 -11.77
CA ASN A 57 8.82 9.28 -11.70
C ASN A 57 9.68 9.87 -10.56
N VAL A 58 10.14 11.11 -10.76
CA VAL A 58 11.33 11.69 -10.13
C VAL A 58 11.16 12.10 -8.66
N ASN A 59 9.94 12.01 -8.11
CA ASN A 59 9.68 12.41 -6.72
C ASN A 59 8.74 11.46 -5.96
N ARG A 60 9.10 10.18 -5.86
CA ARG A 60 8.35 9.22 -5.01
C ARG A 60 8.52 9.59 -3.53
N PRO A 61 7.46 9.80 -2.73
CA PRO A 61 7.60 10.05 -1.29
C PRO A 61 8.19 8.82 -0.57
N ARG A 62 8.68 9.02 0.66
CA ARG A 62 9.00 7.90 1.54
C ARG A 62 7.71 7.14 1.85
N ILE A 63 7.76 5.82 1.85
CA ILE A 63 6.61 4.97 2.18
C ILE A 63 6.90 4.28 3.51
N ASP A 64 6.02 4.48 4.48
CA ASP A 64 6.13 3.95 5.83
C ASP A 64 5.49 2.58 5.97
N LEU A 65 4.35 2.38 5.30
CA LEU A 65 3.56 1.15 5.30
C LEU A 65 3.04 0.87 3.89
N VAL A 66 3.09 -0.40 3.48
CA VAL A 66 2.41 -0.89 2.28
C VAL A 66 1.28 -1.82 2.71
N VAL A 67 0.06 -1.59 2.24
CA VAL A 67 -1.09 -2.45 2.48
C VAL A 67 -1.52 -3.07 1.15
N PHE A 68 -1.45 -4.39 1.05
CA PHE A 68 -2.01 -5.13 -0.09
C PHE A 68 -3.46 -5.47 0.20
N VAL A 69 -4.37 -4.93 -0.59
CA VAL A 69 -5.80 -5.22 -0.51
C VAL A 69 -6.11 -6.34 -1.50
N ILE A 70 -6.53 -7.49 -0.96
CA ILE A 70 -6.81 -8.71 -1.74
C ILE A 70 -8.31 -8.98 -1.68
N ASN A 71 -8.98 -8.92 -2.82
CA ASN A 71 -10.36 -9.35 -2.95
C ASN A 71 -10.42 -10.85 -3.25
N LEU A 72 -10.88 -11.65 -2.29
CA LEU A 72 -10.90 -13.10 -2.39
C LEU A 72 -11.93 -13.65 -3.39
N HIS A 73 -12.88 -12.83 -3.83
CA HIS A 73 -13.79 -13.18 -4.92
C HIS A 73 -13.16 -12.97 -6.31
N SER A 74 -11.98 -12.35 -6.39
CA SER A 74 -11.29 -12.01 -7.63
C SER A 74 -9.93 -12.70 -7.71
N LYS A 75 -9.84 -13.75 -8.53
CA LYS A 75 -8.53 -14.39 -8.82
C LYS A 75 -7.51 -13.41 -9.38
N TYR A 76 -7.98 -12.42 -10.15
CA TYR A 76 -7.13 -11.36 -10.68
C TYR A 76 -6.53 -10.49 -9.56
N SER A 77 -7.32 -10.14 -8.53
CA SER A 77 -6.83 -9.37 -7.38
C SER A 77 -5.68 -10.09 -6.67
N LEU A 78 -5.82 -11.41 -6.44
CA LEU A 78 -4.77 -12.24 -5.88
C LEU A 78 -3.51 -12.24 -6.77
N GLN A 79 -3.66 -12.50 -8.07
CA GLN A 79 -2.53 -12.54 -9.02
C GLN A 79 -1.77 -11.20 -9.08
N VAL A 80 -2.49 -10.08 -9.06
CA VAL A 80 -1.89 -8.74 -9.03
C VAL A 80 -1.03 -8.54 -7.80
N VAL A 81 -1.49 -8.99 -6.62
CA VAL A 81 -0.72 -8.90 -5.39
C VAL A 81 0.50 -9.83 -5.43
N GLU A 82 0.35 -11.07 -5.88
CA GLU A 82 1.47 -12.02 -6.03
C GLU A 82 2.59 -11.47 -6.93
N GLU A 83 2.22 -10.90 -8.09
CA GLU A 83 3.20 -10.28 -8.99
C GLU A 83 3.82 -9.01 -8.38
N SER A 84 3.02 -8.20 -7.67
CA SER A 84 3.49 -6.97 -7.04
C SER A 84 4.54 -7.21 -5.93
N LEU A 85 4.39 -8.29 -5.17
CA LEU A 85 5.31 -8.66 -4.09
C LEU A 85 6.75 -8.89 -4.59
N ARG A 86 6.92 -9.34 -5.84
CA ARG A 86 8.25 -9.58 -6.45
C ARG A 86 9.08 -8.31 -6.62
N TYR A 87 8.44 -7.14 -6.58
CA TYR A 87 9.09 -5.84 -6.73
C TYR A 87 9.37 -5.14 -5.38
N MET A 88 9.18 -5.85 -4.27
CA MET A 88 9.45 -5.33 -2.93
C MET A 88 10.83 -5.71 -2.42
N ASP A 89 11.49 -4.76 -1.76
CA ASP A 89 12.68 -5.05 -0.97
C ASP A 89 12.29 -5.85 0.28
N ALA A 90 13.07 -6.88 0.62
CA ALA A 90 12.80 -7.76 1.76
C ALA A 90 12.63 -7.00 3.09
N SER A 91 13.29 -5.84 3.23
CA SER A 91 13.23 -4.99 4.41
C SER A 91 11.82 -4.43 4.69
N PHE A 92 10.92 -4.39 3.70
CA PHE A 92 9.52 -4.01 3.93
C PHE A 92 8.76 -5.05 4.74
N PHE A 93 9.06 -6.34 4.58
CA PHE A 93 8.35 -7.41 5.29
C PHE A 93 8.67 -7.46 6.79
N LEU A 94 9.65 -6.68 7.25
CA LEU A 94 9.95 -6.47 8.66
C LEU A 94 8.98 -5.44 9.28
N GLY A 95 7.68 -5.75 9.26
CA GLY A 95 6.63 -4.96 9.91
C GLY A 95 6.10 -3.76 9.12
N LYS A 96 6.49 -3.56 7.86
CA LYS A 96 6.02 -2.47 6.98
C LYS A 96 5.14 -2.94 5.83
N VAL A 97 4.70 -4.20 5.87
CA VAL A 97 3.72 -4.78 4.95
C VAL A 97 2.54 -5.30 5.76
N CYS A 98 1.34 -4.97 5.32
CA CYS A 98 0.08 -5.50 5.82
C CYS A 98 -0.71 -6.11 4.65
N PHE A 99 -1.42 -7.20 4.93
CA PHE A 99 -2.36 -7.80 3.98
C PHE A 99 -3.79 -7.61 4.52
N LEU A 100 -4.65 -7.03 3.69
CA LEU A 100 -6.07 -6.87 3.99
C LEU A 100 -6.86 -7.71 2.99
N ALA A 101 -7.35 -8.87 3.44
CA ALA A 101 -8.25 -9.69 2.65
C ALA A 101 -9.69 -9.19 2.81
N THR A 102 -10.42 -9.07 1.69
CA THR A 102 -11.83 -8.69 1.65
C THR A 102 -12.65 -9.78 0.95
N GLY A 103 -13.94 -9.90 1.28
CA GLY A 103 -14.83 -10.92 0.72
C GLY A 103 -14.94 -12.20 1.54
N GLU A 104 -14.37 -12.27 2.74
CA GLU A 104 -14.75 -13.32 3.69
C GLU A 104 -16.06 -12.92 4.39
N HIS A 105 -17.04 -13.81 4.41
CA HIS A 105 -18.12 -13.71 5.38
C HIS A 105 -17.49 -13.88 6.77
N ALA A 106 -17.64 -12.87 7.63
CA ALA A 106 -17.30 -13.01 9.04
C ALA A 106 -18.08 -14.22 9.60
N LEU A 107 -17.35 -15.23 10.08
CA LEU A 107 -17.88 -16.41 10.76
C LEU A 107 -18.43 -16.05 12.14
#